data_AF-A0A537DD01-F1
#
_entry.id   AF-A0A537DD01-F1
#
_cell.length_a   1.000
_cell.length_b   1.000
_cell.length_c   1.000
_cell.angle_alpha   90.00
_cell.angle_beta   90.00
_cell.angle_gamma   90.00
#
_symmetry.space_group_name_H-M   'P 1'
#
loop_
_entity.id
_entity.type
_entity.pdbx_description
1 polymer ?
#
loop_
_entity_poly.entity_id
_entity_poly.type
_entity_poly.pdbx_seq_one_letter_code
_entity_poly.pdbx_strand_id
1 'polypeptide(L)'
;MAASTLPAGLVFRLALAVILDTAVHIVWKLAVLQLPNPGALPAALEAASREPLFLLVAALFVWQLVNWLQVLEGCDLSYSQPITALSLILVLVLSALYLGESVDTLKVLGIGFVFAGVWFISRTDHDSSARSAVRQ
;
A
#
# COMPACT_ATOMS: atom_id res chain seq x y z
N MET A 1 9.39 -19.54 -24.93
CA MET A 1 8.75 -19.00 -23.72
C MET A 1 8.73 -17.48 -23.87
N ALA A 2 7.61 -16.94 -24.36
CA ALA A 2 7.46 -15.50 -24.51
C ALA A 2 7.03 -14.94 -23.16
N ALA A 3 7.86 -14.09 -22.55
CA ALA A 3 7.46 -13.32 -21.38
C ALA A 3 6.26 -12.45 -21.79
N SER A 4 5.08 -12.75 -21.26
CA SER A 4 3.91 -11.89 -21.37
C SER A 4 4.22 -10.59 -20.64
N THR A 5 4.67 -9.58 -21.37
CA THR A 5 4.89 -8.24 -20.83
C THR A 5 3.58 -7.76 -20.23
N LEU A 6 3.60 -7.39 -18.96
CA LEU A 6 2.42 -6.85 -18.27
C LEU A 6 1.86 -5.67 -19.06
N PRO A 7 0.54 -5.53 -19.18
CA PRO A 7 -0.05 -4.35 -19.80
C PRO A 7 0.42 -3.11 -19.03
N ALA A 8 0.98 -2.13 -19.73
CA ALA A 8 1.59 -0.94 -19.12
C ALA A 8 0.64 -0.21 -18.15
N GLY A 9 -0.67 -0.25 -18.42
CA GLY A 9 -1.69 0.30 -17.53
C GLY A 9 -1.79 -0.40 -16.17
N LEU A 10 -1.54 -1.71 -16.09
CA LEU A 10 -1.54 -2.44 -14.82
C LEU A 10 -0.30 -2.09 -13.99
N VAL A 11 0.87 -2.01 -14.62
CA VAL A 11 2.12 -1.60 -13.96
C VAL A 11 1.97 -0.19 -13.38
N PHE A 12 1.38 0.72 -14.16
CA PHE A 12 1.08 2.07 -13.70
C PHE A 12 0.14 2.08 -12.48
N ARG A 13 -0.95 1.32 -12.50
CA ARG A 13 -1.90 1.22 -11.37
C ARG A 13 -1.29 0.60 -10.13
N LEU A 14 -0.41 -0.39 -10.28
CA LEU A 14 0.34 -1.00 -9.18
C LEU A 14 1.34 -0.02 -8.57
N ALA A 15 2.10 0.71 -9.41
CA ALA A 15 3.00 1.75 -8.94
C ALA A 15 2.21 2.85 -8.20
N LEU A 16 1.07 3.27 -8.76
CA LEU A 16 0.17 4.23 -8.13
C LEU A 16 -0.37 3.69 -6.79
N ALA A 17 -0.72 2.40 -6.72
CA ALA A 17 -1.19 1.77 -5.47
C ALA A 17 -0.13 1.82 -4.37
N VAL A 18 1.13 1.53 -4.71
CA VAL A 18 2.25 1.58 -3.77
C VAL A 18 2.50 3.01 -3.29
N ILE A 19 2.45 3.99 -4.19
CA ILE A 19 2.64 5.41 -3.86
C ILE A 19 1.52 5.91 -2.95
N LEU A 20 0.27 5.64 -3.31
CA LEU A 20 -0.91 6.06 -2.54
C LEU A 20 -0.92 5.39 -1.15
N ASP A 21 -0.62 4.10 -1.06
CA ASP A 21 -0.51 3.39 0.22
C ASP A 21 0.56 4.02 1.14
N THR A 22 1.72 4.30 0.56
CA THR A 22 2.83 4.95 1.28
C THR A 22 2.43 6.34 1.77
N ALA A 23 1.78 7.14 0.91
CA ALA A 23 1.29 8.47 1.25
C ALA A 23 0.25 8.41 2.38
N VAL A 24 -0.71 7.48 2.31
CA VAL A 24 -1.69 7.24 3.37
C VAL A 24 -0.99 6.99 4.70
N HIS A 25 -0.03 6.07 4.75
CA HIS A 25 0.66 5.72 5.99
C HIS A 25 1.45 6.89 6.58
N ILE A 26 2.18 7.65 5.76
CA ILE A 26 2.97 8.79 6.24
C ILE A 26 2.05 9.93 6.70
N VAL A 27 1.04 10.31 5.91
CA VAL A 27 0.12 11.40 6.27
C VAL A 27 -0.73 11.02 7.47
N TRP A 28 -1.13 9.75 7.62
CA TRP A 28 -1.82 9.25 8.81
C TRP A 28 -0.99 9.46 10.07
N LYS A 29 0.30 9.07 10.05
CA LYS A 29 1.20 9.29 11.18
C LYS A 29 1.30 10.78 11.53
N LEU A 30 1.47 11.65 10.52
CA LEU A 30 1.52 13.10 10.71
C LEU A 30 0.21 13.67 11.27
N ALA A 31 -0.94 13.16 10.83
CA ALA A 31 -2.25 13.59 11.30
C ALA A 31 -2.48 13.20 12.77
N VAL A 32 -2.13 11.96 13.15
CA VAL A 32 -2.28 11.49 14.53
C VAL A 32 -1.41 12.28 15.51
N LEU A 33 -0.21 12.70 15.09
CA LEU A 33 0.66 13.55 15.93
C LEU A 33 0.07 14.93 16.23
N GLN A 34 -0.93 15.38 15.47
CA GLN A 34 -1.61 16.67 15.68
C GLN A 34 -2.90 16.54 16.49
N LEU A 35 -3.39 15.31 16.72
CA LEU A 35 -4.59 15.09 17.51
C LEU A 35 -4.31 15.31 19.00
N PRO A 36 -5.12 16.11 19.70
CA PRO A 36 -5.08 16.19 21.16
C PRO A 36 -5.34 14.79 21.74
N ASN A 37 -4.55 14.34 22.73
CA ASN A 37 -4.68 13.00 23.31
C ASN A 37 -6.10 12.78 23.86
N PRO A 38 -7.01 12.12 23.11
CA PRO A 38 -8.40 12.06 23.47
C PRO A 38 -8.57 10.83 24.35
N GLY A 39 -8.73 11.04 25.66
CA GLY A 39 -8.92 9.95 26.61
C GLY A 39 -10.17 9.08 26.35
N ALA A 40 -11.04 9.45 25.39
CA ALA A 40 -12.22 8.70 24.99
C ALA A 40 -12.42 8.69 23.47
N LEU A 41 -12.92 7.56 22.92
CA LEU A 41 -13.17 7.36 21.49
C LEU A 41 -14.08 8.42 20.83
N PRO A 42 -15.19 8.88 21.45
CA PRO A 42 -16.04 9.89 20.81
C PRO A 42 -15.33 11.22 20.61
N ALA A 43 -14.53 11.64 21.59
CA ALA A 43 -13.72 12.86 21.50
C ALA A 43 -12.62 12.74 20.42
N ALA A 44 -12.06 11.54 20.25
CA ALA A 44 -11.10 11.25 19.19
C ALA A 44 -11.74 11.41 17.80
N LEU A 45 -12.95 10.89 17.63
CA LEU A 45 -13.70 10.99 16.37
C LEU A 45 -14.07 12.45 16.05
N GLU A 46 -14.51 13.20 17.05
CA GLU A 46 -14.83 14.62 16.88
C GLU A 46 -13.58 15.42 16.50
N ALA A 47 -12.46 15.22 17.20
CA ALA A 47 -11.20 15.88 16.88
C ALA A 47 -10.71 15.52 15.46
N ALA A 48 -10.72 14.23 15.12
CA ALA A 48 -10.31 13.74 13.80
C ALA A 48 -11.19 14.31 12.67
N SER A 49 -12.50 14.49 12.90
CA SER A 49 -13.41 15.03 11.88
C SER A 49 -13.15 16.51 11.52
N ARG A 50 -12.47 17.24 12.41
CA ARG A 50 -12.14 18.66 12.23
C ARG A 50 -10.71 18.88 11.75
N GLU A 51 -9.84 17.88 11.86
CA GLU A 51 -8.44 17.99 11.43
C GLU A 51 -8.30 17.81 9.92
N PRO A 52 -7.80 18.82 9.18
CA PRO A 52 -7.75 18.77 7.72
C PRO A 52 -6.82 17.67 7.19
N LEU A 53 -5.74 17.34 7.90
CA LEU A 53 -4.86 16.24 7.53
C LEU A 53 -5.55 14.88 7.66
N PHE A 54 -6.44 14.71 8.64
CA PHE A 54 -7.18 13.47 8.79
C PHE A 54 -8.22 13.30 7.68
N LEU A 55 -8.87 14.40 7.25
CA LEU A 55 -9.75 14.41 6.08
C LEU A 55 -8.98 14.08 4.79
N LEU A 56 -7.77 14.62 4.62
CA LEU A 56 -6.89 14.29 3.50
C LEU A 56 -6.54 12.79 3.49
N VAL A 57 -6.23 12.22 4.65
CA VAL A 57 -5.96 10.78 4.80
C VAL A 57 -7.19 9.96 4.40
N ALA A 58 -8.39 10.33 4.85
CA ALA A 58 -9.62 9.66 4.47
C ALA A 58 -9.84 9.72 2.94
N ALA A 59 -9.60 10.86 2.30
CA ALA A 59 -9.71 11.01 0.86
C ALA A 59 -8.69 10.14 0.09
N LEU A 60 -7.43 10.13 0.54
CA LEU A 60 -6.38 9.27 -0.02
C LEU A 60 -6.71 7.79 0.16
N PHE A 61 -7.31 7.41 1.28
CA PHE A 61 -7.73 6.03 1.55
C PHE A 61 -8.83 5.57 0.59
N VAL A 62 -9.82 6.42 0.33
CA VAL A 62 -10.88 6.15 -0.67
C VAL A 62 -10.28 6.04 -2.07
N TRP A 63 -9.36 6.94 -2.43
CA TRP A 63 -8.69 6.87 -3.73
C TRP A 63 -7.87 5.59 -3.88
N GLN A 64 -7.12 5.22 -2.84
CA GLN A 64 -6.36 3.98 -2.81
C GLN A 64 -7.27 2.77 -2.99
N LEU A 65 -8.42 2.74 -2.31
CA LEU A 65 -9.41 1.66 -2.47
C LEU A 65 -9.91 1.55 -3.91
N VAL A 66 -10.30 2.68 -4.54
CA VAL A 66 -10.77 2.69 -5.93
C VAL A 66 -9.68 2.22 -6.90
N ASN A 67 -8.44 2.70 -6.72
CA ASN A 67 -7.31 2.26 -7.54
C ASN A 67 -7.03 0.76 -7.36
N TRP A 68 -7.13 0.27 -6.13
CA TRP A 68 -6.92 -1.15 -5.82
C TRP A 68 -7.96 -2.05 -6.47
N LEU A 69 -9.24 -1.67 -6.44
CA LEU A 69 -10.30 -2.41 -7.14
C LEU A 69 -10.00 -2.53 -8.65
N GLN A 70 -9.50 -1.46 -9.28
CA GLN A 70 -9.10 -1.49 -10.70
C GLN A 70 -7.85 -2.35 -10.98
N VAL A 71 -6.98 -2.56 -10.00
CA VAL A 71 -5.86 -3.51 -10.09
C VAL A 71 -6.39 -4.94 -10.07
N LEU A 72 -7.34 -5.23 -9.16
CA LEU A 72 -7.93 -6.56 -9.02
C LEU A 72 -8.77 -6.99 -10.23
N GLU A 73 -9.32 -6.04 -11.00
CA GLU A 73 -9.93 -6.33 -12.31
C GLU A 73 -8.89 -6.79 -13.37
N GLY A 74 -7.63 -6.39 -13.20
CA GLY A 74 -6.56 -6.62 -14.16
C GLY A 74 -5.70 -7.85 -13.89
N CYS A 75 -5.51 -8.24 -12.62
CA CYS A 75 -4.68 -9.37 -12.21
C CYS A 75 -5.13 -9.97 -10.88
N ASP A 76 -4.72 -11.21 -10.63
CA ASP A 76 -5.04 -11.92 -9.39
C ASP A 76 -4.40 -11.28 -8.15
N LEU A 77 -5.07 -11.47 -7.01
CA LEU A 77 -4.62 -10.98 -5.71
C LEU A 77 -3.24 -11.54 -5.34
N SER A 78 -3.01 -12.84 -5.59
CA SER A 78 -1.75 -13.53 -5.29
C SER A 78 -0.54 -12.92 -5.99
N TYR A 79 -0.76 -12.22 -7.12
CA TYR A 79 0.29 -11.53 -7.86
C TYR A 79 0.50 -10.08 -7.40
N SER A 80 -0.60 -9.35 -7.19
CA SER A 80 -0.55 -7.92 -6.85
C SER A 80 -0.09 -7.66 -5.40
N GLN A 81 -0.44 -8.54 -4.46
CA GLN A 81 -0.08 -8.45 -3.04
C GLN A 81 1.45 -8.33 -2.78
N PRO A 82 2.31 -9.18 -3.37
CA PRO A 82 3.76 -9.03 -3.28
C PRO A 82 4.25 -7.64 -3.70
N ILE A 83 3.75 -7.10 -4.81
CA ILE A 83 4.18 -5.80 -5.30
C ILE A 83 3.74 -4.70 -4.34
N THR A 84 2.54 -4.80 -3.77
CA THR A 84 2.09 -3.84 -2.74
C THR A 84 2.91 -3.91 -1.46
N ALA A 85 3.51 -5.05 -1.11
CA ALA A 85 4.39 -5.13 0.06
C ALA A 85 5.64 -4.23 -0.03
N LEU A 86 5.98 -3.71 -1.22
CA LEU A 86 6.99 -2.67 -1.38
C LEU A 86 6.62 -1.37 -0.64
N SER A 87 5.34 -1.10 -0.41
CA SER A 87 4.92 0.07 0.36
C SER A 87 5.41 -0.01 1.81
N LEU A 88 5.49 -1.19 2.43
CA LEU A 88 6.04 -1.34 3.79
C LEU A 88 7.49 -0.87 3.88
N ILE A 89 8.26 -1.15 2.82
CA ILE A 89 9.66 -0.75 2.72
C ILE A 89 9.75 0.76 2.55
N LEU A 90 8.99 1.32 1.61
CA LEU A 90 8.93 2.76 1.39
C LEU A 90 8.47 3.52 2.64
N VAL A 91 7.47 3.00 3.35
CA VAL A 91 6.96 3.57 4.59
C VAL A 91 8.03 3.55 5.67
N LEU A 92 8.78 2.46 5.84
CA LEU A 92 9.85 2.46 6.83
C LEU A 92 10.95 3.46 6.46
N VAL A 93 11.39 3.47 5.19
CA VAL A 93 12.43 4.38 4.71
C VAL A 93 12.00 5.84 4.88
N LEU A 94 10.80 6.18 4.42
CA LEU A 94 10.27 7.55 4.54
C LEU A 94 9.97 7.92 6.00
N SER A 95 9.52 6.98 6.84
CA SER A 95 9.34 7.26 8.27
C SER A 95 10.68 7.52 8.96
N ALA A 96 11.72 6.77 8.64
CA ALA A 96 13.06 7.01 9.17
C ALA A 96 13.63 8.36 8.72
N LEU A 97 13.43 8.74 7.46
CA LEU A 97 13.94 9.98 6.89
C LEU A 97 13.15 11.22 7.31
N TYR A 98 11.81 11.17 7.30
CA TYR A 98 10.94 12.32 7.54
C TYR A 98 10.50 12.47 9.00
N LEU A 99 10.26 11.36 9.71
CA LEU A 99 9.82 11.39 11.11
C LEU A 99 10.98 11.14 12.09
N GLY A 100 12.17 10.80 11.60
CA GLY A 100 13.34 10.55 12.45
C GLY A 100 13.20 9.30 13.33
N GLU A 101 12.33 8.35 12.96
CA GLU A 101 12.11 7.13 13.72
C GLU A 101 13.39 6.26 13.75
N SER A 102 13.72 5.70 14.92
CA SER A 102 14.83 4.77 15.05
C SER A 102 14.53 3.46 14.32
N VAL A 103 15.40 3.15 13.35
CA VAL A 103 15.34 1.90 12.60
C VAL A 103 16.18 0.86 13.33
N ASP A 104 15.48 -0.09 13.95
CA ASP A 104 16.12 -1.23 14.61
C ASP A 104 16.69 -2.22 13.59
N THR A 105 17.80 -2.86 13.93
CA THR A 105 18.50 -3.84 13.09
C THR A 105 17.58 -5.01 12.70
N LEU A 106 16.67 -5.41 13.61
CA LEU A 106 15.69 -6.46 13.34
C LEU A 106 14.66 -6.04 12.28
N LYS A 107 14.27 -4.74 12.24
CA LYS A 107 13.37 -4.20 11.21
C LYS A 107 14.03 -4.27 9.83
N VAL A 108 15.33 -3.98 9.75
CA VAL A 108 16.11 -4.07 8.50
C VAL A 108 16.19 -5.51 8.00
N LEU A 109 16.46 -6.47 8.90
CA LEU A 109 16.45 -7.89 8.56
C LEU A 109 15.07 -8.34 8.06
N GLY A 110 14.00 -7.95 8.75
CA GLY A 110 12.62 -8.22 8.34
C GLY A 110 12.30 -7.69 6.94
N ILE A 111 12.75 -6.47 6.61
CA ILE A 111 12.64 -5.93 5.25
C ILE A 111 13.35 -6.81 4.22
N GLY A 112 14.54 -7.29 4.54
CA GLY A 112 15.27 -8.22 3.65
C GLY A 112 14.44 -9.47 3.33
N PHE A 113 13.76 -10.02 4.34
CA PHE A 113 12.84 -11.15 4.14
C PHE A 113 11.61 -10.79 3.31
N VAL A 114 11.01 -9.62 3.52
CA VAL A 114 9.89 -9.14 2.68
C VAL A 114 10.35 -9.02 1.22
N PHE A 115 11.48 -8.37 0.95
CA PHE A 115 12.04 -8.26 -0.40
C PHE A 115 12.27 -9.63 -1.04
N ALA A 116 12.85 -10.58 -0.30
CA ALA A 116 13.07 -11.93 -0.79
C ALA A 116 11.75 -12.63 -1.14
N GLY A 117 10.74 -12.51 -0.27
CA GLY A 117 9.39 -13.05 -0.51
C GLY A 117 8.74 -12.45 -1.76
N VAL A 118 8.81 -11.13 -1.91
CA VAL A 118 8.28 -10.42 -3.09
C VAL A 118 8.97 -10.88 -4.36
N TRP A 119 10.30 -11.01 -4.33
CA TRP A 119 11.09 -11.50 -5.45
C TRP A 119 10.68 -12.91 -5.87
N PHE A 120 10.54 -13.84 -4.90
CA PHE A 120 10.13 -15.21 -5.21
C PHE A 120 8.73 -15.28 -5.82
N ILE A 121 7.76 -14.56 -5.26
CA ILE A 121 6.37 -14.62 -5.75
C ILE A 121 6.25 -13.90 -7.11
N SER A 122 7.01 -12.82 -7.34
CA SER A 122 7.00 -12.14 -8.65
C SER A 122 7.46 -13.03 -9.81
N ARG A 123 8.15 -14.13 -9.52
CA ARG A 123 8.64 -15.12 -10.50
C ARG A 123 7.70 -16.29 -10.76
N THR A 124 6.57 -16.39 -10.05
CA THR A 124 5.58 -17.45 -10.33
C THR A 124 4.69 -17.06 -11.51
N ASP A 125 4.38 -18.02 -12.39
CA ASP A 125 3.52 -17.82 -13.56
C ASP A 125 2.13 -17.30 -13.13
N HIS A 126 1.59 -16.35 -13.91
CA HIS A 126 0.27 -15.79 -13.67
C HIS A 126 -0.74 -16.65 -14.42
N ASP A 127 -1.53 -17.41 -13.69
CA ASP A 127 -2.55 -18.24 -14.29
C ASP A 127 -3.78 -17.37 -14.61
N SER A 128 -3.73 -16.63 -15.73
CA SER A 128 -4.85 -15.83 -16.24
C SER A 128 -5.96 -16.71 -16.85
N SER A 129 -6.29 -17.84 -16.22
CA SER A 129 -7.27 -18.83 -16.67
C SER A 129 -8.72 -18.53 -16.24
N ALA A 130 -8.94 -17.54 -15.37
CA ALA A 130 -10.30 -17.14 -14.97
C ALA A 130 -11.12 -16.47 -16.10
N ARG A 131 -10.47 -15.99 -17.17
CA ARG A 131 -11.14 -15.25 -18.25
C ARG A 131 -11.81 -16.13 -19.30
N SER A 132 -11.48 -17.42 -19.39
CA SER A 132 -12.05 -18.33 -20.40
C SER A 132 -13.31 -19.07 -19.96
N ALA A 133 -13.58 -19.17 -18.66
CA ALA A 133 -14.73 -19.93 -18.14
C ALA A 133 -16.03 -19.12 -18.02
N VAL A 134 -15.95 -17.78 -17.94
CA VAL A 134 -17.13 -16.90 -17.80
C VAL A 134 -17.62 -16.35 -19.15
N ARG A 135 -16.87 -16.60 -20.23
CA ARG A 135 -17.20 -16.11 -21.59
C ARG A 135 -17.64 -17.22 -22.56
N GLN A 136 -17.84 -18.44 -22.06
CA GLN A 136 -18.53 -19.54 -22.75
C GLN A 136 -19.89 -19.74 -22.10
#